data_AF-A0A2A6RD84-F1
#
_entry.id   AF-A0A2A6RD84-F1
#
_cell.length_a   1.000
_cell.length_b   1.000
_cell.length_c   1.000
_cell.angle_alpha   90.00
_cell.angle_beta   90.00
_cell.angle_gamma   90.00
#
_symmetry.space_group_name_H-M   'P 1'
#
loop_
_entity.id
_entity.type
_entity.pdbx_description
1 polymer ?
#
loop_
_entity_poly.entity_id
_entity_poly.type
_entity_poly.pdbx_seq_one_letter_code
_entity_poly.pdbx_strand_id
1 'polypeptide(L)'
;MKNRRSQFKLKSRRYFSEDFKKQKVHEIVTKKTTIREVSMLYEIKSAILYRWLYKYSPDHPKQTKIVVEMESESQKALFYKEKVAELERHVGQKQIQLDFLEKLIELASEELKMDLKKNFSSKLLNGSGSTSRKNHSP
;
A
#
# COMPACT_ATOMS: atom_id res chain seq x y z
N MET A 1 21.86 -29.84 -42.43
CA MET A 1 21.27 -28.79 -41.57
C MET A 1 19.75 -28.84 -41.70
N LYS A 2 19.00 -29.05 -40.61
CA LYS A 2 17.54 -29.26 -40.65
C LYS A 2 16.80 -27.91 -40.77
N ASN A 3 16.13 -27.70 -41.90
CA ASN A 3 15.22 -26.55 -42.12
C ASN A 3 13.98 -26.69 -41.22
N ARG A 4 13.87 -25.88 -40.16
CA ARG A 4 12.62 -25.71 -39.41
C ARG A 4 11.72 -24.74 -40.18
N ARG A 5 10.80 -25.27 -40.99
CA ARG A 5 9.67 -24.49 -41.50
C ARG A 5 8.74 -24.19 -40.31
N SER A 6 8.86 -23.02 -39.71
CA SER A 6 7.89 -22.54 -38.74
C SER A 6 6.56 -22.28 -39.45
N GLN A 7 5.53 -23.05 -39.08
CA GLN A 7 4.17 -22.84 -39.57
C GLN A 7 3.65 -21.48 -39.09
N PHE A 8 3.72 -20.46 -39.93
CA PHE A 8 3.11 -19.16 -39.66
C PHE A 8 1.60 -19.30 -39.78
N LYS A 9 0.91 -19.59 -38.67
CA LYS A 9 -0.55 -19.47 -38.60
C LYS A 9 -0.90 -17.99 -38.79
N LEU A 10 -1.55 -17.68 -39.92
CA LEU A 10 -2.08 -16.34 -40.20
C LEU A 10 -3.10 -15.99 -39.10
N LYS A 11 -2.73 -15.06 -38.23
CA LYS A 11 -3.60 -14.58 -37.16
C LYS A 11 -4.72 -13.76 -37.81
N SER A 12 -5.96 -14.20 -37.69
CA SER A 12 -7.12 -13.48 -38.23
C SER A 12 -7.13 -12.03 -37.73
N ARG A 13 -7.39 -11.08 -38.64
CA ARG A 13 -7.52 -9.67 -38.30
C ARG A 13 -8.79 -9.49 -37.48
N ARG A 14 -8.63 -9.29 -36.17
CA ARG A 14 -9.73 -8.94 -35.25
C ARG A 14 -10.18 -7.50 -35.52
N TYR A 15 -11.47 -7.32 -35.77
CA TYR A 15 -12.11 -6.01 -35.89
C TYR A 15 -13.03 -5.80 -34.71
N PHE A 16 -12.95 -4.61 -34.11
CA PHE A 16 -13.86 -4.17 -33.04
C PHE A 16 -14.82 -3.13 -33.61
N SER A 17 -16.09 -3.22 -33.25
CA SER A 17 -17.10 -2.22 -33.61
C SER A 17 -16.77 -0.84 -33.03
N GLU A 18 -17.28 0.23 -33.62
CA GLU A 18 -17.05 1.58 -33.10
C GLU A 18 -17.64 1.77 -31.71
N ASP A 19 -18.82 1.22 -31.44
CA ASP A 19 -19.49 1.33 -30.15
C ASP A 19 -18.69 0.65 -29.04
N PHE A 20 -18.13 -0.54 -29.31
CA PHE A 20 -17.25 -1.21 -28.38
C PHE A 20 -16.01 -0.37 -28.05
N LYS A 21 -15.41 0.27 -29.06
CA LYS A 21 -14.24 1.14 -28.86
C LYS A 21 -14.60 2.34 -27.98
N LYS A 22 -15.72 3.01 -28.27
CA LYS A 22 -16.20 4.17 -27.51
C LYS A 22 -16.53 3.79 -26.06
N GLN A 23 -17.24 2.68 -25.86
CA GLN A 23 -17.57 2.17 -24.52
C GLN A 23 -16.30 1.91 -23.70
N LYS A 24 -15.31 1.19 -24.26
CA LYS A 24 -14.07 0.89 -23.55
C LYS A 24 -13.25 2.14 -23.26
N VAL A 25 -13.23 3.11 -24.18
CA VAL A 25 -12.59 4.41 -23.93
C VAL A 25 -13.29 5.16 -22.79
N HIS A 26 -14.63 5.17 -22.75
CA HIS A 26 -15.39 5.79 -21.68
C HIS A 26 -15.13 5.13 -20.31
N GLU A 27 -15.09 3.80 -20.24
CA GLU A 27 -14.72 3.06 -19.02
C GLU A 27 -13.30 3.40 -18.54
N ILE A 28 -12.36 3.60 -19.46
CA ILE A 28 -10.97 4.01 -19.15
C ILE A 28 -10.94 5.45 -18.63
N VAL A 29 -11.65 6.38 -19.27
CA VAL A 29 -11.69 7.81 -18.88
C VAL A 29 -12.37 7.97 -17.52
N THR A 30 -13.44 7.22 -17.25
CA THR A 30 -14.14 7.21 -15.95
C THR A 30 -13.40 6.43 -14.86
N LYS A 31 -12.17 5.95 -15.13
CA LYS A 31 -11.33 5.15 -14.21
C LYS A 31 -12.01 3.88 -13.69
N LYS A 32 -13.01 3.34 -14.39
CA LYS A 32 -13.66 2.06 -14.07
C LYS A 32 -12.80 0.85 -14.44
N THR A 33 -11.94 1.00 -15.44
CA THR A 33 -11.01 -0.05 -15.89
C THR A 33 -9.73 0.58 -16.41
N THR A 34 -8.61 -0.12 -16.28
CA THR A 34 -7.29 0.36 -16.67
C THR A 34 -6.91 -0.12 -18.08
N ILE A 35 -6.09 0.64 -18.80
CA ILE A 35 -5.56 0.24 -20.13
C ILE A 35 -4.91 -1.15 -20.10
N ARG A 36 -4.21 -1.49 -19.01
CA ARG A 36 -3.56 -2.79 -18.83
C ARG A 36 -4.58 -3.94 -18.72
N GLU A 37 -5.67 -3.72 -17.99
CA GLU A 37 -6.73 -4.71 -17.81
C GLU A 37 -7.46 -4.98 -19.13
N VAL A 38 -7.83 -3.93 -19.86
CA VAL A 38 -8.44 -4.06 -21.20
C VAL A 38 -7.47 -4.76 -22.17
N SER A 39 -6.19 -4.43 -22.10
CA SER A 39 -5.15 -5.03 -22.94
C SER A 39 -5.02 -6.54 -22.70
N MET A 40 -5.09 -6.97 -21.44
CA MET A 40 -5.03 -8.37 -21.06
C MET A 40 -6.32 -9.12 -21.39
N LEU A 41 -7.48 -8.55 -21.06
CA LEU A 41 -8.79 -9.20 -21.20
C LEU A 41 -9.19 -9.42 -22.66
N TYR A 42 -8.92 -8.45 -23.52
CA TYR A 42 -9.29 -8.51 -24.94
C TYR A 42 -8.10 -8.78 -25.86
N GLU A 43 -6.91 -9.05 -25.29
CA GLU A 43 -5.64 -9.22 -25.99
C GLU A 43 -5.32 -8.08 -27.00
N ILE A 44 -5.75 -6.87 -26.67
CA ILE A 44 -5.52 -5.69 -27.49
C ILE A 44 -4.18 -5.10 -27.08
N LYS A 45 -3.32 -4.80 -28.05
CA LYS A 45 -2.07 -4.07 -27.76
C LYS A 45 -2.39 -2.70 -27.17
N SER A 46 -1.68 -2.32 -26.11
CA SER A 46 -1.87 -1.03 -25.42
C SER A 46 -1.78 0.16 -26.38
N ALA A 47 -0.91 0.11 -27.39
CA ALA A 47 -0.80 1.13 -28.44
C ALA A 47 -2.08 1.34 -29.28
N ILE A 48 -2.91 0.30 -29.44
CA ILE A 48 -4.22 0.42 -30.10
C ILE A 48 -5.20 1.13 -29.17
N LEU A 49 -5.20 0.78 -27.88
CA LEU A 49 -6.06 1.42 -26.88
C LEU A 49 -5.74 2.91 -26.72
N TYR A 50 -4.45 3.28 -26.71
CA TYR A 50 -4.06 4.70 -26.73
C TYR A 50 -4.55 5.43 -27.99
N ARG A 51 -4.50 4.79 -29.16
CA ARG A 51 -5.07 5.38 -30.39
C ARG A 51 -6.59 5.57 -30.29
N TRP A 52 -7.31 4.64 -29.66
CA TRP A 52 -8.75 4.81 -29.42
C TRP A 52 -9.02 5.93 -28.42
N LEU A 53 -8.21 6.02 -27.36
CA LEU A 53 -8.30 7.10 -26.38
C LEU A 53 -8.15 8.47 -27.06
N TYR A 54 -7.13 8.65 -27.89
CA TYR A 54 -6.93 9.90 -28.64
C TYR A 54 -8.03 10.19 -29.68
N LYS A 55 -8.68 9.16 -30.24
CA LYS A 55 -9.71 9.32 -31.28
C LYS A 55 -11.09 9.59 -30.68
N TYR A 56 -11.44 8.95 -29.57
CA TYR A 56 -12.79 8.93 -29.00
C TYR A 56 -12.90 9.65 -27.65
N SER A 57 -11.82 10.18 -27.09
CA SER A 57 -11.88 11.09 -25.94
C SER A 57 -11.89 12.54 -26.46
N PRO A 58 -13.05 13.22 -26.46
CA PRO A 58 -13.15 14.61 -26.95
C PRO A 58 -12.41 15.62 -26.08
N ASP A 59 -12.09 15.28 -24.82
CA ASP A 59 -11.56 16.22 -23.81
C ASP A 59 -10.07 16.00 -23.46
N HIS A 60 -9.31 15.27 -24.28
CA HIS A 60 -7.89 15.02 -24.00
C HIS A 60 -6.99 15.74 -25.01
N PRO A 61 -6.75 17.06 -24.87
CA PRO A 61 -5.65 17.70 -25.58
C PRO A 61 -4.34 16.99 -25.17
N LYS A 62 -3.45 16.81 -26.15
CA LYS A 62 -2.22 15.98 -26.10
C LYS A 62 -1.17 16.38 -25.04
N GLN A 63 -1.53 17.14 -24.01
CA GLN A 63 -0.64 17.71 -23.00
C GLN A 63 -1.12 17.53 -21.55
N THR A 64 -2.21 16.80 -21.27
CA THR A 64 -2.72 16.65 -19.89
C THR A 64 -2.12 15.45 -19.17
N LYS A 65 -0.79 15.28 -19.21
CA LYS A 65 -0.11 14.36 -18.29
C LYS A 65 0.24 15.04 -16.96
N ILE A 66 0.42 16.37 -17.00
CA ILE A 66 0.94 17.17 -15.89
C ILE A 66 -0.14 17.46 -14.83
N VAL A 67 -1.40 17.66 -15.23
CA VAL A 67 -2.48 18.03 -14.28
C VAL A 67 -3.01 16.83 -13.47
N VAL A 68 -3.07 15.64 -14.07
CA VAL A 68 -3.60 14.44 -13.37
C VAL A 68 -2.61 13.89 -12.33
N GLU A 69 -1.31 13.96 -12.60
CA GLU A 69 -0.27 13.61 -11.60
C GLU A 69 -0.31 14.61 -10.43
N MET A 70 -0.35 15.92 -10.69
CA MET A 70 -0.43 16.94 -9.63
C MET A 70 -1.71 16.83 -8.79
N GLU A 71 -2.88 16.64 -9.39
CA GLU A 71 -4.12 16.44 -8.62
C GLU A 71 -4.07 15.15 -7.80
N SER A 72 -3.50 14.06 -8.34
CA SER A 72 -3.32 12.81 -7.59
C SER A 72 -2.35 12.96 -6.42
N GLU A 73 -1.26 13.68 -6.60
CA GLU A 73 -0.29 13.97 -5.54
C GLU A 73 -0.89 14.87 -4.46
N SER A 74 -1.66 15.89 -4.86
CA SER A 74 -2.36 16.79 -3.94
C SER A 74 -3.37 16.03 -3.07
N GLN A 75 -4.15 15.13 -3.66
CA GLN A 75 -5.11 14.28 -2.94
C GLN A 75 -4.42 13.31 -1.98
N LYS A 76 -3.31 12.70 -2.39
CA LYS A 76 -2.50 11.85 -1.52
C LYS A 76 -1.91 12.64 -0.36
N ALA A 77 -1.36 13.82 -0.63
CA ALA A 77 -0.81 14.70 0.41
C ALA A 77 -1.86 15.08 1.44
N LEU A 78 -3.08 15.41 0.99
CA LEU A 78 -4.20 15.70 1.89
C LEU A 78 -4.57 14.48 2.73
N PHE A 79 -4.76 13.31 2.11
CA PHE A 79 -5.07 12.06 2.80
C PHE A 79 -4.01 11.70 3.86
N TYR A 80 -2.72 11.80 3.52
CA TYR A 80 -1.65 11.51 4.47
C TYR A 80 -1.59 12.54 5.60
N LYS A 81 -1.86 13.82 5.32
CA LYS A 81 -1.93 14.86 6.34
C LYS A 81 -3.09 14.61 7.33
N GLU A 82 -4.26 14.25 6.82
CA GLU A 82 -5.40 13.86 7.66
C GLU A 82 -5.08 12.63 8.50
N LYS A 83 -4.40 11.63 7.92
CA LYS A 83 -4.02 10.42 8.65
C LYS A 83 -3.01 10.71 9.77
N VAL A 84 -2.04 11.59 9.52
CA VAL A 84 -1.09 12.04 10.54
C VAL A 84 -1.82 12.75 11.68
N ALA A 85 -2.72 13.68 11.37
CA ALA A 85 -3.49 14.39 12.40
C ALA A 85 -4.35 13.45 13.25
N GLU A 86 -4.98 12.45 12.64
CA GLU A 86 -5.74 11.41 13.37
C GLU A 86 -4.84 10.62 14.32
N LEU A 87 -3.67 10.18 13.83
CA LEU A 87 -2.72 9.41 14.63
C LEU A 87 -2.13 10.23 15.78
N GLU A 88 -1.74 11.49 15.53
CA GLU A 88 -1.26 12.42 16.57
C GLU A 88 -2.30 12.62 17.67
N ARG A 89 -3.59 12.76 17.31
CA ARG A 89 -4.69 12.84 18.28
C ARG A 89 -4.78 11.57 19.14
N HIS A 90 -4.71 10.39 18.53
CA HIS A 90 -4.77 9.12 19.26
C HIS A 90 -3.58 8.94 20.19
N VAL A 91 -2.38 9.34 19.75
CA VAL A 91 -1.17 9.32 20.57
C VAL A 91 -1.30 10.27 21.76
N GLY A 92 -1.76 11.51 21.53
CA GLY A 92 -1.97 12.49 22.60
C GLY A 92 -2.96 12.02 23.66
N GLN A 93 -4.08 11.42 23.25
CA GLN A 93 -5.06 10.84 24.18
C GLN A 93 -4.44 9.74 25.06
N LYS A 94 -3.63 8.85 24.46
CA LYS A 94 -2.92 7.80 25.20
C LYS A 94 -1.85 8.36 26.13
N GLN A 95 -1.14 9.41 25.72
CA GLN A 95 -0.12 10.06 26.56
C GLN A 95 -0.74 10.61 27.84
N ILE A 96 -1.87 11.33 27.74
CA ILE A 96 -2.58 11.87 28.92
C ILE A 96 -2.99 10.74 29.87
N GLN A 97 -3.47 9.61 29.34
CA GLN A 97 -3.84 8.46 30.16
C GLN A 97 -2.63 7.85 30.89
N LEU A 98 -1.49 7.73 30.20
CA LEU A 98 -0.25 7.24 30.80
C LEU A 98 0.25 8.18 31.89
N ASP A 99 0.29 9.49 31.63
CA ASP A 99 0.75 10.50 32.59
C ASP A 99 -0.11 10.48 33.87
N PHE A 100 -1.43 10.33 33.70
CA PHE A 100 -2.35 10.19 34.83
C PHE A 100 -2.09 8.92 35.66
N LEU A 101 -1.91 7.77 34.98
CA LEU A 101 -1.62 6.51 35.66
C LEU A 101 -0.26 6.52 36.35
N GLU A 102 0.77 7.12 35.74
CA GLU A 102 2.08 7.30 36.37
C GLU A 102 1.97 8.16 37.63
N LYS A 103 1.24 9.28 37.56
CA LYS A 103 1.03 10.14 38.74
C LYS A 103 0.25 9.44 39.85
N LEU A 104 -0.74 8.63 39.51
CA LEU A 104 -1.45 7.81 40.49
C LEU A 104 -0.53 6.81 41.18
N ILE A 105 0.34 6.14 40.43
CA ILE A 105 1.30 5.18 40.98
C ILE A 105 2.30 5.89 41.91
N GLU A 106 2.77 7.09 41.54
CA GLU A 106 3.64 7.90 42.39
C GLU A 106 2.97 8.24 43.73
N LEU A 107 1.76 8.80 43.68
CA LEU A 107 1.02 9.17 44.89
C LEU A 107 0.72 7.95 45.78
N ALA A 108 0.30 6.84 45.17
CA ALA A 108 0.05 5.60 45.92
C ALA A 108 1.34 5.04 46.55
N SER A 109 2.49 5.16 45.87
CA SER A 109 3.78 4.73 46.40
C SER A 109 4.23 5.60 47.58
N GLU A 110 3.99 6.90 47.51
CA GLU A 110 4.23 7.84 48.62
C GLU A 110 3.37 7.53 49.83
N GLU A 111 2.08 7.28 49.63
CA GLU A 111 1.13 6.99 50.71
C GLU A 111 1.40 5.63 51.38
N LEU A 112 1.71 4.60 50.58
CA LEU A 112 2.01 3.25 51.07
C LEU A 112 3.47 3.06 51.52
N LYS A 113 4.34 4.07 51.35
CA LYS A 113 5.79 4.02 51.61
C LYS A 113 6.48 2.81 50.98
N MET A 114 5.96 2.35 49.84
CA MET A 114 6.48 1.19 49.11
C MET A 114 6.54 1.51 47.62
N ASP A 115 7.62 1.12 46.95
CA ASP A 115 7.79 1.35 45.52
C ASP A 115 6.97 0.33 44.72
N LEU A 116 5.75 0.71 44.35
CA LEU A 116 4.81 -0.17 43.65
C LEU A 116 5.35 -0.60 42.28
N LYS A 117 6.05 0.29 41.56
CA LYS A 117 6.62 -0.02 40.25
C LYS A 117 7.63 -1.16 40.32
N LYS A 118 8.46 -1.18 41.38
CA LYS A 118 9.46 -2.25 41.59
C LYS A 118 8.85 -3.55 42.10
N ASN A 119 7.93 -3.46 43.07
CA ASN A 119 7.37 -4.65 43.72
C ASN A 119 6.52 -5.52 42.79
N PHE A 120 5.88 -4.94 41.78
CA PHE A 120 5.07 -5.67 40.81
C PHE A 120 5.80 -5.98 39.48
N SER A 121 7.04 -5.52 39.31
CA SER A 121 7.85 -5.79 38.10
C SER A 121 8.47 -7.19 38.07
N SER A 122 8.34 -8.00 39.12
CA SER A 122 9.06 -9.27 39.23
C SER A 122 8.27 -10.46 38.68
N LYS A 123 8.54 -10.79 37.42
CA LYS A 123 8.79 -12.18 37.05
C LYS A 123 10.23 -12.23 36.55
N LEU A 124 11.16 -12.56 37.45
CA LEU A 124 12.52 -12.88 37.06
C LEU A 124 12.42 -14.02 36.03
N LEU A 125 12.75 -13.72 34.78
CA LEU A 125 12.91 -14.75 33.77
C LEU A 125 14.17 -15.52 34.18
N ASN A 126 13.97 -16.64 34.86
CA ASN A 126 15.06 -17.57 35.14
C ASN A 126 15.64 -18.02 33.79
N GLY A 127 16.81 -17.49 33.44
CA GLY A 127 17.56 -17.90 32.28
C GLY A 127 17.88 -19.38 32.38
N SER A 128 17.28 -20.16 31.47
CA SER A 128 17.57 -21.57 31.25
C SER A 128 18.94 -21.71 30.59
N GLY A 129 19.79 -22.58 31.15
CA GLY A 129 20.99 -23.09 30.48
C GLY A 129 22.13 -23.40 31.44
N SER A 130 22.23 -24.64 31.90
CA SER A 130 23.39 -25.14 32.64
C SER A 130 24.67 -25.01 31.80
N THR A 131 25.63 -24.22 32.26
CA THR A 131 26.98 -24.25 31.71
C THR A 131 27.63 -25.57 32.10
N SER A 132 27.62 -26.55 31.19
CA SER A 132 28.35 -27.80 31.37
C SER A 132 29.85 -27.51 31.50
N ARG A 133 30.37 -27.58 32.73
CA ARG A 133 31.82 -27.63 32.99
C ARG A 133 32.34 -28.98 32.51
N LYS A 134 33.01 -29.02 31.36
CA LYS A 134 33.97 -30.09 31.08
C LYS A 134 35.27 -29.76 31.80
N ASN A 135 35.44 -30.33 32.99
CA ASN A 135 36.76 -30.40 33.62
C ASN A 135 37.54 -31.52 32.92
N HIS A 136 38.60 -31.14 32.22
CA HIS A 136 39.65 -32.03 31.74
C HIS A 136 40.68 -32.22 32.86
N SER A 137 41.03 -33.46 33.20
CA SER A 137 42.16 -33.83 34.05
C SER A 137 42.36 -35.35 34.01
N PRO A 138 43.56 -35.88 34.31
CA PRO A 138 44.90 -35.54 33.80
C PRO A 138 45.45 -36.64 32.86
#